data_AF-A0A846AZB3-F1
#
_entry.id   AF-A0A846AZB3-F1
#
_cell.length_a   1.000
_cell.length_b   1.000
_cell.length_c   1.000
_cell.angle_alpha   90.00
_cell.angle_beta   90.00
_cell.angle_gamma   90.00
#
_symmetry.space_group_name_H-M   'P 1'
#
loop_
_entity.id
_entity.type
_entity.pdbx_description
1 polymer ?
#
loop_
_entity_poly.entity_id
_entity_poly.type
_entity_poly.pdbx_seq_one_letter_code
_entity_poly.pdbx_strand_id
1 'polypeptide(L)'
;MEPQIKYYGGFIDKYIGDAIMALFPNSANDALKAAIAMLEELKKYNSYREKKNLKPIRIGIGLHTGNLILGTVGGFGRMDGTAIGHAVNLSLRVEGLTKTYRVSLLITHQTLAHINNPLEYDLRFIDKVKAKGKAKAVGLFKVFSADPPELKETKMFTKEKFETAVMLYHAGSFEQAANLFQECLESHSGDRAARGYLERCNLHN
;
A
#
# COMPACT_ATOMS: atom_id res chain seq x y z
N MET A 1 13.24 0.51 10.19
CA MET A 1 12.19 1.38 9.61
C MET A 1 12.46 2.85 9.90
N GLU A 2 12.54 3.25 11.18
CA GLU A 2 12.81 4.65 11.58
C GLU A 2 13.96 5.37 10.85
N PRO A 3 15.14 4.74 10.61
CA PRO A 3 16.23 5.43 9.90
C PRO A 3 15.82 5.94 8.52
N GLN A 4 15.01 5.17 7.78
CA GLN A 4 14.52 5.56 6.46
C GLN A 4 13.50 6.70 6.55
N ILE A 5 12.64 6.71 7.57
CA ILE A 5 11.70 7.82 7.80
C ILE A 5 12.47 9.12 7.97
N LYS A 6 13.46 9.14 8.86
CA LYS A 6 14.26 10.33 9.16
C LYS A 6 15.13 10.77 7.98
N TYR A 7 15.75 9.82 7.26
CA TYR A 7 16.59 10.10 6.11
C TYR A 7 15.84 10.87 5.01
N TYR A 8 14.58 10.50 4.75
CA TYR A 8 13.71 11.17 3.80
C TYR A 8 12.85 12.28 4.46
N GLY A 9 13.33 12.89 5.55
CA GLY A 9 12.71 14.11 6.11
C GLY A 9 11.34 13.93 6.77
N GLY A 10 10.93 12.69 7.05
CA GLY A 10 9.77 12.38 7.87
C GLY A 10 10.12 12.30 9.35
N PHE A 11 9.09 12.30 10.20
CA PHE A 11 9.24 12.04 11.63
C PHE A 11 8.16 11.09 12.15
N ILE A 12 8.45 10.40 13.25
CA ILE A 12 7.51 9.49 13.90
C ILE A 12 6.59 10.32 14.80
N ASP A 13 5.29 10.22 14.56
CA ASP A 13 4.24 10.80 15.42
C ASP A 13 3.97 9.89 16.62
N LYS A 14 3.75 8.59 16.37
CA LYS A 14 3.51 7.61 17.44
C LYS A 14 3.73 6.17 17.00
N TYR A 15 3.92 5.30 17.99
CA TYR A 15 3.86 3.84 17.84
C TYR A 15 2.47 3.34 18.26
N ILE A 16 1.91 2.40 17.49
CA ILE A 16 0.57 1.85 17.71
C ILE A 16 0.69 0.32 17.69
N GLY A 17 1.00 -0.28 18.84
CA GLY A 17 1.31 -1.71 18.90
C GLY A 17 2.57 -2.04 18.09
N ASP A 18 2.43 -2.82 17.02
CA ASP A 18 3.48 -3.16 16.07
C ASP A 18 3.59 -2.18 14.88
N ALA A 19 2.71 -1.18 14.81
CA ALA A 19 2.69 -0.18 13.75
C ALA A 19 3.42 1.12 14.11
N ILE A 20 3.92 1.81 13.09
CA ILE A 20 4.53 3.14 13.19
C ILE A 20 3.67 4.12 12.40
N MET A 21 3.25 5.21 13.05
CA MET A 21 2.66 6.37 12.37
C MET A 21 3.76 7.40 12.13
N ALA A 22 3.97 7.76 10.87
CA ALA A 22 4.97 8.73 10.45
C ALA A 22 4.35 9.82 9.59
N LEU A 23 4.85 11.04 9.73
CA LEU A 23 4.38 12.22 9.02
C LEU A 23 5.48 12.77 8.12
N PHE A 24 5.09 13.14 6.91
CA PHE A 24 5.95 13.76 5.90
C PHE A 24 5.29 15.08 5.49
N PRO A 25 5.59 16.19 6.19
CA PRO A 25 4.87 17.45 6.01
C PRO A 25 5.17 18.12 4.67
N ASN A 26 6.32 17.84 4.07
CA ASN A 26 6.84 18.61 2.95
C ASN A 26 6.65 17.94 1.59
N SER A 27 6.57 16.61 1.53
CA SER A 27 6.71 15.88 0.27
C SER A 27 6.11 14.48 0.30
N ALA A 28 5.16 14.22 -0.60
CA ALA A 28 4.66 12.86 -0.85
C ALA A 28 5.73 11.97 -1.53
N ASN A 29 6.62 12.57 -2.33
CA ASN A 29 7.74 11.86 -2.96
C ASN A 29 8.67 11.25 -1.90
N ASP A 30 8.96 12.01 -0.84
CA ASP A 30 9.86 11.56 0.20
C ASP A 30 9.22 10.45 1.05
N ALA A 31 7.91 10.55 1.33
CA ALA A 31 7.15 9.47 1.95
C ALA A 31 7.19 8.18 1.12
N LEU A 32 7.03 8.28 -0.20
CA LEU A 32 7.09 7.14 -1.11
C LEU A 32 8.48 6.52 -1.17
N LYS A 33 9.54 7.34 -1.31
CA LYS A 33 10.93 6.89 -1.29
C LYS A 33 11.29 6.22 0.03
N ALA A 34 10.86 6.78 1.17
CA ALA A 34 11.03 6.17 2.48
C ALA A 34 10.38 4.79 2.56
N ALA A 35 9.14 4.66 2.06
CA ALA A 35 8.43 3.39 2.06
C ALA A 35 9.12 2.33 1.19
N ILE A 36 9.62 2.71 0.01
CA ILE A 36 10.38 1.82 -0.88
C ILE A 36 11.68 1.38 -0.19
N ALA A 37 12.46 2.31 0.36
CA ALA A 37 13.70 2.02 1.07
C ALA A 37 13.49 1.12 2.31
N MET A 38 12.35 1.28 3.01
CA MET A 38 11.98 0.40 4.12
C MET A 38 11.74 -1.05 3.66
N LEU A 39 11.11 -1.25 2.51
CA LEU A 39 10.91 -2.58 1.94
C LEU A 39 12.21 -3.22 1.45
N GLU A 40 13.10 -2.43 0.86
CA GLU A 40 14.43 -2.89 0.45
C GLU A 40 15.28 -3.30 1.66
N GLU A 41 15.27 -2.52 2.72
CA GLU A 41 15.99 -2.84 3.95
C GLU A 41 15.41 -4.08 4.64
N LEU A 42 14.07 -4.22 4.63
CA LEU A 42 13.42 -5.44 5.12
C LEU A 42 13.82 -6.67 4.31
N LYS A 43 13.99 -6.54 2.99
CA LYS A 43 14.46 -7.64 2.13
C LYS A 43 15.86 -8.08 2.55
N LYS A 44 16.80 -7.14 2.75
CA LYS A 44 18.15 -7.46 3.25
C LYS A 44 18.10 -8.16 4.60
N TYR A 45 17.28 -7.65 5.52
CA TYR A 45 17.12 -8.24 6.84
C TYR A 45 16.52 -9.66 6.78
N ASN A 46 15.54 -9.89 5.90
CA ASN A 46 14.96 -11.21 5.68
C ASN A 46 15.98 -12.20 5.10
N SER A 47 16.87 -11.78 4.19
CA SER A 47 17.96 -12.65 3.73
C SER A 47 18.90 -13.07 4.87
N TYR A 48 19.16 -12.18 5.84
CA TYR A 48 19.90 -12.56 7.06
C TYR A 48 19.12 -13.56 7.91
N ARG A 49 17.80 -13.35 8.09
CA ARG A 49 16.93 -14.25 8.86
C ARG A 49 16.85 -15.65 8.24
N GLU A 50 16.74 -15.74 6.92
CA GLU A 50 16.71 -17.01 6.18
C GLU A 50 18.00 -17.81 6.38
N LYS A 51 19.17 -17.14 6.33
CA LYS A 51 20.47 -17.78 6.67
C LYS A 51 20.54 -18.31 8.09
N LYS A 52 19.68 -17.84 8.98
CA LYS A 52 19.54 -18.30 10.38
C LYS A 52 18.36 -19.25 10.58
N ASN A 53 17.74 -19.76 9.51
CA ASN A 53 16.54 -20.59 9.53
C ASN A 53 15.33 -19.94 10.26
N LEU A 54 15.28 -18.61 10.26
CA LEU A 54 14.17 -17.84 10.84
C LEU A 54 13.17 -17.45 9.75
N LYS A 55 11.87 -17.47 10.10
CA LYS A 55 10.81 -17.04 9.19
C LYS A 55 10.99 -15.56 8.79
N PRO A 56 10.75 -15.21 7.51
CA PRO A 56 10.82 -13.82 7.06
C PRO A 56 9.70 -12.99 7.68
N ILE A 57 9.99 -11.72 7.92
CA ILE A 57 9.04 -10.73 8.40
C ILE A 57 8.34 -10.08 7.21
N ARG A 58 7.05 -9.82 7.35
CA ARG A 58 6.24 -9.11 6.37
C ARG A 58 5.64 -7.88 7.02
N ILE A 59 5.63 -6.76 6.30
CA ILE A 59 5.00 -5.51 6.73
C ILE A 59 4.01 -5.04 5.67
N GLY A 60 3.03 -4.25 6.11
CA GLY A 60 2.16 -3.44 5.26
C GLY A 60 2.48 -1.97 5.46
N ILE A 61 2.53 -1.20 4.38
CA ILE A 61 2.71 0.25 4.40
C ILE A 61 1.54 0.88 3.64
N GLY A 62 0.85 1.82 4.26
CA GLY A 62 -0.24 2.58 3.64
C GLY A 62 0.05 4.08 3.65
N LEU A 63 0.17 4.69 2.48
CA LEU A 63 0.39 6.13 2.34
C LEU A 63 -0.88 6.86 1.91
N HIS A 64 -1.18 7.94 2.61
CA HIS A 64 -2.26 8.85 2.28
C HIS A 64 -1.81 10.30 2.46
N THR A 65 -2.19 11.16 1.51
CA THR A 65 -1.95 12.59 1.55
C THR A 65 -3.25 13.31 1.82
N GLY A 66 -3.28 14.14 2.86
CA GLY A 66 -4.42 14.95 3.22
C GLY A 66 -4.16 15.81 4.45
N ASN A 67 -5.08 16.74 4.70
CA ASN A 67 -4.94 17.68 5.81
C ASN A 67 -5.15 16.99 7.16
N LEU A 68 -4.35 17.42 8.14
CA LEU A 68 -4.43 17.03 9.54
C LEU A 68 -4.13 18.23 10.44
N ILE A 69 -4.48 18.09 11.71
CA ILE A 69 -4.14 19.05 12.76
C ILE A 69 -3.08 18.40 13.64
N LEU A 70 -1.97 19.10 13.86
CA LEU A 70 -1.00 18.75 14.90
C LEU A 70 -1.33 19.55 16.16
N GLY A 71 -1.52 18.87 17.27
CA GLY A 71 -1.81 19.52 18.54
C GLY A 71 -1.55 18.61 19.73
N THR A 72 -1.63 19.15 20.92
CA THR A 72 -1.58 18.38 22.16
C THR A 72 -2.99 17.94 22.56
N VAL A 73 -3.15 16.65 22.83
CA VAL A 73 -4.43 16.02 23.17
C VAL A 73 -4.25 15.26 24.46
N GLY A 74 -5.13 15.48 25.43
CA GLY A 74 -4.99 14.86 26.73
C GLY A 74 -5.85 15.48 27.82
N GLY A 75 -5.84 14.84 28.99
CA GLY A 75 -6.49 15.35 30.20
C GLY A 75 -5.48 15.92 31.19
N PHE A 76 -5.98 16.50 32.29
CA PHE A 76 -5.15 16.94 33.42
C PHE A 76 -4.32 15.75 33.94
N GLY A 77 -3.04 15.68 33.57
CA GLY A 77 -2.09 14.63 33.97
C GLY A 77 -1.50 13.80 32.84
N ARG A 78 -2.02 13.88 31.61
CA ARG A 78 -1.44 13.20 30.44
C ARG A 78 -1.79 13.95 29.16
N MET A 79 -0.80 14.65 28.61
CA MET A 79 -0.89 15.41 27.36
C MET A 79 0.08 14.79 26.35
N ASP A 80 -0.44 14.29 25.24
CA ASP A 80 0.36 13.73 24.15
C ASP A 80 0.24 14.63 22.91
N GLY A 81 1.37 15.06 22.34
CA GLY A 81 1.41 15.72 21.03
C GLY A 81 1.07 14.70 19.95
N THR A 82 0.01 14.92 19.18
CA THR A 82 -0.38 13.96 18.14
C THR A 82 -1.08 14.60 16.94
N ALA A 83 -0.93 13.98 15.78
CA ALA A 83 -1.75 14.27 14.62
C ALA A 83 -3.17 13.72 14.78
N ILE A 84 -4.16 14.61 14.60
CA ILE A 84 -5.57 14.29 14.55
C ILE A 84 -6.10 14.69 13.18
N GLY A 85 -6.92 13.82 12.59
CA GLY A 85 -7.66 14.19 11.41
C GLY A 85 -8.13 13.00 10.60
N HIS A 86 -8.99 13.27 9.63
CA HIS A 86 -9.46 12.25 8.73
C HIS A 86 -8.32 11.58 7.96
N ALA A 87 -7.26 12.33 7.60
CA ALA A 87 -6.12 11.80 6.88
C ALA A 87 -5.39 10.69 7.67
N VAL A 88 -5.26 10.84 8.99
CA VAL A 88 -4.65 9.85 9.89
C VAL A 88 -5.46 8.55 9.87
N ASN A 89 -6.78 8.65 10.04
CA ASN A 89 -7.67 7.49 10.03
C ASN A 89 -7.71 6.78 8.67
N LEU A 90 -7.62 7.55 7.58
CA LEU A 90 -7.57 6.98 6.24
C LEU A 90 -6.23 6.29 5.97
N SER A 91 -5.09 6.85 6.40
CA SER A 91 -3.78 6.20 6.31
C SER A 91 -3.76 4.84 7.03
N LEU A 92 -4.26 4.78 8.28
CA LEU A 92 -4.38 3.52 9.03
C LEU A 92 -5.25 2.49 8.30
N ARG A 93 -6.35 2.94 7.69
CA ARG A 93 -7.21 2.05 6.90
C ARG A 93 -6.51 1.54 5.65
N VAL A 94 -5.77 2.40 4.95
CA VAL A 94 -5.01 2.03 3.74
C VAL A 94 -3.93 1.02 4.10
N GLU A 95 -3.24 1.19 5.23
CA GLU A 95 -2.31 0.18 5.76
C GLU A 95 -3.05 -1.15 6.01
N GLY A 96 -4.19 -1.15 6.70
CA GLY A 96 -4.95 -2.37 6.95
C GLY A 96 -5.40 -3.10 5.67
N LEU A 97 -5.68 -2.36 4.60
CA LEU A 97 -6.04 -2.93 3.30
C LEU A 97 -4.88 -3.66 2.62
N THR A 98 -3.63 -3.41 2.99
CA THR A 98 -2.48 -4.17 2.46
C THR A 98 -2.63 -5.67 2.70
N LYS A 99 -3.18 -6.06 3.87
CA LYS A 99 -3.50 -7.47 4.20
C LYS A 99 -4.59 -8.03 3.31
N THR A 100 -5.64 -7.24 3.06
CA THR A 100 -6.79 -7.62 2.22
C THR A 100 -6.38 -7.89 0.77
N TYR A 101 -5.53 -7.03 0.21
CA TYR A 101 -5.01 -7.18 -1.16
C TYR A 101 -3.73 -8.01 -1.24
N ARG A 102 -3.20 -8.47 -0.11
CA ARG A 102 -1.96 -9.28 -0.01
C ARG A 102 -0.74 -8.58 -0.63
N VAL A 103 -0.63 -7.25 -0.45
CA VAL A 103 0.45 -6.38 -0.95
C VAL A 103 1.25 -5.77 0.20
N SER A 104 2.43 -5.22 -0.08
CA SER A 104 3.32 -4.61 0.92
C SER A 104 3.20 -3.10 1.01
N LEU A 105 2.88 -2.41 -0.08
CA LEU A 105 2.78 -0.95 -0.14
C LEU A 105 1.56 -0.53 -0.96
N LEU A 106 0.67 0.23 -0.32
CA LEU A 106 -0.47 0.89 -0.95
C LEU A 106 -0.34 2.40 -0.80
N ILE A 107 -0.69 3.11 -1.88
CA ILE A 107 -0.84 4.56 -1.88
C ILE A 107 -2.25 4.92 -2.35
N THR A 108 -2.79 6.01 -1.82
CA THR A 108 -4.06 6.56 -2.31
C THR A 108 -3.85 7.39 -3.58
N HIS A 109 -4.90 7.56 -4.39
CA HIS A 109 -4.89 8.47 -5.54
C HIS A 109 -4.53 9.92 -5.14
N GLN A 110 -4.87 10.37 -3.93
CA GLN A 110 -4.42 11.68 -3.43
C GLN A 110 -2.90 11.73 -3.26
N THR A 111 -2.29 10.66 -2.74
CA THR A 111 -0.83 10.58 -2.66
C THR A 111 -0.21 10.57 -4.04
N LEU A 112 -0.73 9.73 -4.94
CA LEU A 112 -0.25 9.65 -6.33
C LEU A 112 -0.29 11.02 -7.04
N ALA A 113 -1.34 11.82 -6.83
CA ALA A 113 -1.47 13.16 -7.40
C ALA A 113 -0.42 14.18 -6.88
N HIS A 114 0.25 13.88 -5.76
CA HIS A 114 1.32 14.72 -5.19
C HIS A 114 2.72 14.12 -5.41
N ILE A 115 2.83 13.00 -6.15
CA ILE A 115 4.11 12.45 -6.58
C ILE A 115 4.54 13.17 -7.86
N ASN A 116 5.79 13.60 -7.89
CA ASN A 116 6.43 14.14 -9.09
C ASN A 116 6.85 12.95 -9.96
N ASN A 117 6.60 13.02 -11.27
CA ASN A 117 6.95 11.97 -12.22
C ASN A 117 6.51 10.55 -11.78
N PRO A 118 5.21 10.30 -11.56
CA PRO A 118 4.73 8.99 -11.08
C PRO A 118 5.07 7.81 -11.99
N LEU A 119 5.40 8.09 -13.27
CA LEU A 119 5.84 7.09 -14.25
C LEU A 119 7.23 6.50 -13.95
N GLU A 120 8.03 7.13 -13.09
CA GLU A 120 9.32 6.59 -12.63
C GLU A 120 9.17 5.40 -11.68
N TYR A 121 7.96 5.17 -11.16
CA TYR A 121 7.69 4.12 -10.18
C TYR A 121 6.87 2.98 -10.79
N ASP A 122 7.32 1.75 -10.52
CA ASP A 122 6.54 0.54 -10.77
C ASP A 122 5.27 0.49 -9.89
N LEU A 123 4.13 0.82 -10.46
CA LEU A 123 2.83 0.86 -9.77
C LEU A 123 1.69 0.35 -10.64
N ARG A 124 0.61 -0.10 -10.01
CA ARG A 124 -0.66 -0.44 -10.69
C ARG A 124 -1.86 -0.13 -9.82
N PHE A 125 -2.98 0.16 -10.45
CA PHE A 125 -4.27 0.29 -9.77
C PHE A 125 -4.68 -1.04 -9.15
N ILE A 126 -5.17 -1.00 -7.91
CA ILE A 126 -5.60 -2.19 -7.14
C ILE A 126 -7.10 -2.18 -6.93
N ASP A 127 -7.66 -1.08 -6.44
CA ASP A 127 -9.08 -1.02 -6.10
C ASP A 127 -9.56 0.43 -5.91
N LYS A 128 -10.87 0.63 -5.90
CA LYS A 128 -11.56 1.84 -5.48
C LYS A 128 -12.46 1.52 -4.29
N VAL A 129 -12.02 1.90 -3.09
CA VAL A 129 -12.73 1.59 -1.84
C VAL A 129 -13.57 2.75 -1.35
N LYS A 130 -14.80 2.48 -0.89
CA LYS A 130 -15.59 3.48 -0.15
C LYS A 130 -15.12 3.50 1.30
N ALA A 131 -14.65 4.66 1.77
CA ALA A 131 -14.40 4.82 3.20
C ALA A 131 -15.75 4.81 3.94
N LYS A 132 -15.90 3.93 4.95
CA LYS A 132 -17.10 3.90 5.82
C LYS A 132 -17.40 5.32 6.32
N GLY A 133 -18.60 5.81 6.02
CA GLY A 133 -19.06 7.17 6.36
C GLY A 133 -18.71 8.27 5.34
N LYS A 134 -18.26 7.95 4.12
CA LYS A 134 -17.94 8.96 3.08
C LYS A 134 -18.60 8.68 1.72
N ALA A 135 -18.96 9.77 1.03
CA ALA A 135 -19.57 9.75 -0.30
C ALA A 135 -18.56 9.45 -1.44
N LYS A 136 -17.29 9.87 -1.30
CA LYS A 136 -16.28 9.71 -2.36
C LYS A 136 -15.40 8.49 -2.10
N ALA A 137 -15.32 7.61 -3.08
CA ALA A 137 -14.44 6.45 -3.04
C ALA A 137 -12.98 6.86 -3.28
N VAL A 138 -12.05 6.11 -2.69
CA VAL A 138 -10.61 6.34 -2.74
C VAL A 138 -9.99 5.28 -3.63
N GLY A 139 -9.38 5.73 -4.74
CA GLY A 139 -8.54 4.86 -5.57
C GLY A 139 -7.26 4.48 -4.85
N LEU A 140 -6.88 3.22 -4.96
CA LEU A 140 -5.70 2.61 -4.35
C LEU A 140 -4.78 2.09 -5.44
N PHE A 141 -3.50 2.36 -5.27
CA PHE A 141 -2.44 1.88 -6.14
C PHE A 141 -1.45 1.08 -5.30
N LYS A 142 -1.04 -0.07 -5.80
CA LYS A 142 0.11 -0.79 -5.25
C LYS A 142 1.36 -0.22 -5.91
N VAL A 143 2.36 0.07 -5.09
CA VAL A 143 3.72 0.34 -5.57
C VAL A 143 4.57 -0.91 -5.30
N PHE A 144 5.29 -1.36 -6.31
CA PHE A 144 6.12 -2.56 -6.28
C PHE A 144 7.55 -2.31 -6.77
N SER A 145 8.01 -1.06 -6.72
CA SER A 145 9.37 -0.66 -7.12
C SER A 145 10.49 -1.34 -6.33
N ALA A 146 10.19 -1.79 -5.08
CA ALA A 146 11.12 -2.52 -4.22
C ALA A 146 11.23 -4.03 -4.55
N ASP A 147 10.40 -4.54 -5.46
CA ASP A 147 10.43 -5.95 -5.84
C ASP A 147 11.68 -6.28 -6.70
N PRO A 148 12.17 -7.54 -6.71
CA PRO A 148 13.20 -8.00 -7.64
C PRO A 148 12.85 -7.68 -9.12
N PRO A 149 13.84 -7.35 -9.97
CA PRO A 149 13.60 -6.97 -11.37
C PRO A 149 12.65 -7.92 -12.13
N GLU A 150 12.82 -9.23 -11.97
CA GLU A 150 12.00 -10.24 -12.64
C GLU A 150 10.53 -10.18 -12.21
N LEU A 151 10.29 -9.89 -10.92
CA LEU A 151 8.94 -9.69 -10.39
C LEU A 151 8.32 -8.36 -10.80
N LYS A 152 9.13 -7.35 -11.11
CA LYS A 152 8.64 -6.06 -11.60
C LYS A 152 8.23 -6.17 -13.07
N GLU A 153 9.06 -6.79 -13.89
CA GLU A 153 8.76 -7.04 -15.31
C GLU A 153 7.47 -7.83 -15.49
N THR A 154 7.31 -8.95 -14.77
CA THR A 154 6.09 -9.78 -14.84
C THR A 154 4.83 -9.03 -14.37
N LYS A 155 4.93 -8.19 -13.34
CA LYS A 155 3.80 -7.34 -12.88
C LYS A 155 3.49 -6.20 -13.83
N MET A 156 4.50 -5.64 -14.49
CA MET A 156 4.32 -4.61 -15.51
C MET A 156 3.69 -5.21 -16.77
N PHE A 157 4.14 -6.39 -17.21
CA PHE A 157 3.56 -7.11 -18.34
C PHE A 157 2.07 -7.43 -18.14
N THR A 158 1.68 -7.80 -16.91
CA THR A 158 0.29 -8.12 -16.56
C THR A 158 -0.54 -6.90 -16.14
N LYS A 159 0.04 -5.70 -16.10
CA LYS A 159 -0.58 -4.50 -15.49
C LYS A 159 -1.91 -4.14 -16.14
N GLU A 160 -1.94 -3.89 -17.44
CA GLU A 160 -3.16 -3.45 -18.14
C GLU A 160 -4.28 -4.47 -18.03
N LYS A 161 -3.92 -5.76 -18.14
CA LYS A 161 -4.85 -6.87 -17.99
C LYS A 161 -5.44 -6.93 -16.58
N PHE A 162 -4.59 -6.81 -15.56
CA PHE A 162 -5.00 -6.78 -14.17
C PHE A 162 -5.94 -5.61 -13.89
N GLU A 163 -5.59 -4.41 -14.34
CA GLU A 163 -6.40 -3.20 -14.11
C GLU A 163 -7.76 -3.28 -14.82
N THR A 164 -7.78 -3.85 -16.03
CA THR A 164 -9.03 -4.13 -16.77
C THR A 164 -9.90 -5.14 -16.03
N ALA A 165 -9.31 -6.22 -15.51
CA ALA A 165 -10.02 -7.21 -14.70
C ALA A 165 -10.66 -6.60 -13.45
N VAL A 166 -9.95 -5.69 -12.77
CA VAL A 166 -10.49 -4.94 -11.63
C VAL A 166 -11.68 -4.06 -12.05
N MET A 167 -11.61 -3.39 -13.20
CA MET A 167 -12.74 -2.60 -13.72
C MET A 167 -13.97 -3.47 -14.01
N LEU A 168 -13.78 -4.62 -14.66
CA LEU A 168 -14.85 -5.58 -14.94
C LEU A 168 -15.47 -6.14 -13.65
N TYR A 169 -14.65 -6.44 -12.65
CA TYR A 169 -15.13 -6.88 -11.33
C TYR A 169 -16.07 -5.84 -10.70
N HIS A 170 -15.71 -4.55 -10.73
CA HIS A 170 -16.57 -3.47 -10.21
C HIS A 170 -17.82 -3.22 -11.06
N ALA A 171 -17.80 -3.59 -12.34
CA ALA A 171 -18.96 -3.54 -13.22
C ALA A 171 -19.92 -4.74 -13.02
N GLY A 172 -19.54 -5.74 -12.21
CA GLY A 172 -20.32 -6.96 -11.98
C GLY A 172 -20.10 -8.05 -13.03
N SER A 173 -19.19 -7.85 -13.98
CA SER A 173 -18.82 -8.83 -15.01
C SER A 173 -17.84 -9.86 -14.47
N PHE A 174 -18.25 -10.64 -13.47
CA PHE A 174 -17.36 -11.53 -12.70
C PHE A 174 -16.70 -12.62 -13.53
N GLU A 175 -17.40 -13.21 -14.50
CA GLU A 175 -16.84 -14.24 -15.39
C GLU A 175 -15.69 -13.67 -16.25
N GLN A 176 -15.92 -12.51 -16.88
CA GLN A 176 -14.88 -11.85 -17.69
C GLN A 176 -13.70 -11.40 -16.82
N ALA A 177 -13.98 -10.88 -15.62
CA ALA A 177 -12.94 -10.52 -14.66
C ALA A 177 -12.11 -11.74 -14.25
N ALA A 178 -12.76 -12.87 -13.93
CA ALA A 178 -12.10 -14.12 -13.56
C ALA A 178 -11.17 -14.61 -14.66
N ASN A 179 -11.61 -14.61 -15.92
CA ASN A 179 -10.78 -15.00 -17.07
C ASN A 179 -9.49 -14.16 -17.15
N LEU A 180 -9.60 -12.84 -17.06
CA LEU A 180 -8.42 -11.97 -17.08
C LEU A 180 -7.50 -12.17 -15.87
N PHE A 181 -8.06 -12.39 -14.67
CA PHE A 181 -7.23 -12.72 -13.50
C PHE A 181 -6.53 -14.07 -13.64
N GLN A 182 -7.16 -15.05 -14.27
CA GLN A 182 -6.57 -16.36 -14.57
C GLN A 182 -5.39 -16.20 -15.54
N GLU A 183 -5.55 -15.43 -16.62
CA GLU A 183 -4.46 -15.12 -17.55
C GLU A 183 -3.30 -14.36 -16.89
N CYS A 184 -3.59 -13.45 -15.95
CA CYS A 184 -2.55 -12.81 -15.14
C CYS A 184 -1.78 -13.85 -14.31
N LEU A 185 -2.45 -14.86 -13.77
CA LEU A 185 -1.83 -15.92 -12.97
C LEU A 185 -1.07 -16.96 -13.80
N GLU A 186 -1.44 -17.15 -15.06
CA GLU A 186 -0.66 -17.95 -16.02
C GLU A 186 0.68 -17.27 -16.32
N SER A 187 0.67 -15.94 -16.47
CA SER A 187 1.90 -15.14 -16.68
C SER A 187 2.71 -14.98 -15.38
N HIS A 188 2.03 -14.84 -14.24
CA HIS A 188 2.66 -14.67 -12.93
C HIS A 188 1.85 -15.37 -11.82
N SER A 189 2.12 -16.65 -11.61
CA SER A 189 1.43 -17.46 -10.60
C SER A 189 1.64 -16.97 -9.15
N GLY A 190 2.66 -16.14 -8.92
CA GLY A 190 2.94 -15.49 -7.64
C GLY A 190 2.03 -14.30 -7.31
N ASP A 191 1.17 -13.84 -8.22
CA ASP A 191 0.36 -12.64 -7.98
C ASP A 191 -0.77 -12.89 -6.98
N ARG A 192 -0.47 -12.59 -5.71
CA ARG A 192 -1.43 -12.78 -4.62
C ARG A 192 -2.67 -11.88 -4.73
N ALA A 193 -2.56 -10.72 -5.39
CA ALA A 193 -3.70 -9.84 -5.57
C ALA A 193 -4.63 -10.39 -6.66
N ALA A 194 -4.08 -10.88 -7.78
CA ALA A 194 -4.88 -11.50 -8.85
C ALA A 194 -5.59 -12.74 -8.34
N ARG A 195 -4.87 -13.60 -7.60
CA ARG A 195 -5.47 -14.77 -6.93
C ARG A 195 -6.61 -14.37 -5.98
N GLY A 196 -6.40 -13.33 -5.18
CA GLY A 196 -7.42 -12.84 -4.25
C GLY A 196 -8.68 -12.32 -4.94
N TYR A 197 -8.56 -11.74 -6.14
CA TYR A 197 -9.73 -11.34 -6.93
C TYR A 197 -10.39 -12.51 -7.64
N LEU A 198 -9.63 -13.45 -8.19
CA LEU A 198 -10.17 -14.66 -8.80
C LEU A 198 -11.02 -15.46 -7.79
N GLU A 199 -10.48 -15.63 -6.57
CA GLU A 199 -11.21 -16.24 -5.44
C GLU A 199 -12.56 -15.53 -5.20
N ARG A 200 -12.61 -14.19 -5.27
CA ARG A 200 -13.86 -13.42 -5.08
C ARG A 200 -14.82 -13.53 -6.25
N CYS A 201 -14.33 -13.51 -7.49
CA CYS A 201 -15.17 -13.66 -8.68
C CYS A 201 -15.93 -15.00 -8.61
N ASN A 202 -15.24 -16.06 -8.21
CA ASN A 202 -15.82 -17.40 -8.11
C ASN A 202 -16.87 -17.55 -7.00
N LEU A 203 -16.93 -16.63 -6.02
CA LEU A 203 -18.00 -16.61 -5.01
C LEU A 203 -19.30 -16.01 -5.53
N HIS A 204 -19.27 -15.34 -6.68
CA HIS A 204 -20.42 -14.70 -7.31
C HIS A 204 -21.02 -15.51 -8.47
N ASN A 205 -20.45 -16.69 -8.75
CA ASN A 205 -20.95 -17.66 -9.73
C ASN A 205 -21.81 -18.75 -9.06
#